data_AF-A0A1E5L0G9-F1
#
_entry.id   AF-A0A1E5L0G9-F1
#
_cell.length_a   1.000
_cell.length_b   1.000
_cell.length_c   1.000
_cell.angle_alpha   90.00
_cell.angle_beta   90.00
_cell.angle_gamma   90.00
#
_symmetry.space_group_name_H-M   'P 1'
#
loop_
_entity.id
_entity.type
_entity.pdbx_description
1 polymer ?
#
loop_
_entity_poly.entity_id
_entity_poly.type
_entity_poly.pdbx_seq_one_letter_code
_entity_poly.pdbx_strand_id
1 'polypeptide(L)'
;MSKGLAFSLEDVCRLGKRIVLFPNKGVQVYFINGKYAERYVDVFQEGKKVPTVFERLPLEKIYPTIQRVYDRKTKGVLIARRAHPATQLRSTGKGMGKKIQRETEMSREQHSLVESQQVL
;
A
#
# COMPACT_ATOMS: atom_id res chain seq x y z
N MET A 1 -22.82 -10.67 0.14
CA MET A 1 -21.55 -10.01 0.53
C MET A 1 -20.53 -10.24 -0.57
N SER A 2 -20.32 -9.28 -1.48
CA SER A 2 -19.35 -9.45 -2.57
C SER A 2 -17.94 -9.60 -1.99
N LYS A 3 -17.29 -10.71 -2.34
CA LYS A 3 -15.90 -11.01 -1.94
C LYS A 3 -15.01 -9.98 -2.63
N GLY A 4 -14.32 -9.13 -1.86
CA GLY A 4 -13.42 -8.12 -2.42
C GLY A 4 -12.35 -8.72 -3.34
N LEU A 5 -11.92 -7.96 -4.36
CA LEU A 5 -10.90 -8.35 -5.32
C LEU A 5 -9.57 -8.68 -4.63
N ALA A 6 -8.79 -9.56 -5.25
CA ALA A 6 -7.41 -9.80 -4.87
C ALA A 6 -6.63 -8.46 -4.91
N PHE A 7 -5.88 -8.19 -3.85
CA PHE A 7 -5.04 -6.99 -3.73
C PHE A 7 -3.58 -7.42 -3.67
N SER A 8 -2.86 -7.30 -4.78
CA SER A 8 -1.51 -7.82 -4.98
C SER A 8 -0.45 -6.97 -4.28
N LEU A 9 0.80 -7.45 -4.25
CA LEU A 9 1.95 -6.64 -3.81
C LEU A 9 2.08 -5.35 -4.64
N GLU A 10 1.87 -5.43 -5.94
CA GLU A 10 1.92 -4.27 -6.83
C GLU A 10 0.85 -3.23 -6.47
N ASP A 11 -0.38 -3.69 -6.16
CA ASP A 11 -1.45 -2.82 -5.68
C ASP A 11 -1.07 -2.13 -4.36
N VAL A 12 -0.39 -2.84 -3.46
CA VAL A 12 0.13 -2.27 -2.20
C VAL A 12 1.15 -1.18 -2.49
N CYS A 13 2.15 -1.44 -3.34
CA CYS A 13 3.17 -0.47 -3.69
C CYS A 13 2.59 0.79 -4.36
N ARG A 14 1.60 0.60 -5.24
CA ARG A 14 1.05 1.68 -6.07
C ARG A 14 -0.01 2.51 -5.34
N LEU A 15 -0.93 1.86 -4.61
CA LEU A 15 -2.09 2.50 -3.99
C LEU A 15 -1.94 2.74 -2.48
N GLY A 16 -1.12 1.94 -1.81
CA GLY A 16 -0.90 2.02 -0.37
C GLY A 16 0.04 3.16 0.02
N LYS A 17 -0.22 3.75 1.18
CA LYS A 17 0.66 4.74 1.84
C LYS A 17 0.98 4.38 3.29
N ARG A 18 0.11 3.61 3.95
CA ARG A 18 0.33 3.09 5.30
C ARG A 18 -0.17 1.65 5.39
N ILE A 19 0.57 0.82 6.09
CA ILE A 19 0.22 -0.58 6.35
C ILE A 19 0.26 -0.88 7.84
N VAL A 20 -0.52 -1.87 8.23
CA VAL A 20 -0.51 -2.46 9.56
C VAL A 20 -0.27 -3.95 9.41
N LEU A 21 0.70 -4.48 10.13
CA LEU A 21 1.00 -5.91 10.13
C LEU A 21 0.13 -6.64 11.15
N PHE A 22 -0.03 -7.96 10.99
CA PHE A 22 -0.61 -8.77 12.06
C PHE A 22 0.22 -8.60 13.34
N PRO A 23 -0.43 -8.44 14.50
CA PRO A 23 0.27 -8.20 15.74
C PRO A 23 1.01 -9.48 16.17
N ASN A 24 2.35 -9.44 16.13
CA ASN A 24 3.18 -10.39 16.87
C ASN A 24 3.42 -9.89 18.31
N LYS A 25 3.65 -8.57 18.46
CA LYS A 25 3.69 -7.83 19.73
C LYS A 25 3.29 -6.37 19.45
N GLY A 26 2.15 -5.93 19.97
CA GLY A 26 1.60 -4.59 19.71
C GLY A 26 1.19 -4.34 18.26
N VAL A 27 0.65 -3.15 18.00
CA VAL A 27 0.27 -2.71 16.66
C VAL A 27 1.49 -2.16 15.95
N GLN A 28 1.95 -2.85 14.90
CA GLN A 28 3.09 -2.40 14.09
C GLN A 28 2.59 -1.66 12.85
N VAL A 29 2.90 -0.37 12.77
CA VAL A 29 2.51 0.53 11.68
C VAL A 29 3.74 0.90 10.87
N TYR A 30 3.66 0.74 9.55
CA TYR A 30 4.70 1.16 8.62
C TYR A 30 4.12 2.06 7.53
N PHE A 31 4.96 2.93 6.97
CA PHE A 31 4.62 3.79 5.85
C PHE A 31 5.30 3.28 4.59
N ILE A 32 4.56 3.30 3.48
CA ILE A 32 5.08 2.83 2.20
C ILE A 32 5.92 3.92 1.57
N ASN A 33 7.16 3.57 1.20
CA ASN A 33 8.10 4.40 0.46
C ASN A 33 8.68 3.58 -0.70
N GLY A 34 8.04 3.68 -1.87
CA GLY A 34 8.36 2.87 -3.04
C GLY A 34 8.17 1.37 -2.75
N LYS A 35 9.25 0.59 -2.88
CA LYS A 35 9.27 -0.88 -2.63
C LYS A 35 9.52 -1.25 -1.16
N TYR A 36 9.59 -0.26 -0.27
CA TYR A 36 9.93 -0.47 1.12
C TYR A 36 8.82 0.01 2.05
N ALA A 37 8.78 -0.59 3.24
CA ALA A 37 7.98 -0.16 4.37
C ALA A 37 8.92 0.38 5.46
N GLU A 38 8.67 1.62 5.88
CA GLU A 38 9.50 2.35 6.84
C GLU A 38 8.72 2.62 8.12
N ARG A 39 9.37 2.39 9.26
CA ARG A 39 8.89 2.80 10.57
C ARG A 39 9.77 3.94 11.08
N TYR A 40 9.13 5.00 11.57
CA TYR A 40 9.83 6.16 12.12
C TYR A 40 9.72 6.18 13.64
N VAL A 41 10.74 6.74 14.27
CA VAL A 41 10.74 7.11 15.70
C VAL A 41 11.20 8.55 15.83
N ASP A 42 10.67 9.27 16.81
CA ASP A 42 11.13 10.62 17.10
C ASP A 42 12.38 10.54 17.97
N VAL A 43 13.49 11.11 17.49
CA VAL A 43 14.70 11.33 18.28
C VAL A 43 14.82 12.82 18.61
N PHE A 44 15.47 13.16 19.72
CA PHE A 44 15.76 14.55 20.05
C PHE A 44 17.18 14.88 19.60
N GLN A 45 17.30 15.84 18.68
CA GLN A 45 18.56 16.42 18.24
C GLN A 45 18.51 17.91 18.52
N GLU A 46 19.49 18.44 19.27
CA GLU A 46 19.58 19.86 19.62
C GLU A 46 18.28 20.45 20.21
N GLY A 47 17.61 19.68 21.06
CA GLY A 47 16.34 20.08 21.69
C GLY A 47 15.10 20.01 20.77
N LYS A 48 15.25 19.58 19.51
CA LYS A 48 14.14 19.42 18.55
C LYS A 48 13.84 17.95 18.30
N LYS A 49 12.54 17.61 18.15
CA LYS A 49 12.11 16.29 17.70
C LYS A 49 12.33 16.14 16.20
N VAL A 50 13.06 15.10 15.80
CA VAL A 50 13.35 14.77 14.41
C VAL A 50 12.89 13.34 14.13
N PRO A 51 11.99 13.11 13.15
CA PRO A 51 11.57 11.76 12.79
C PRO A 51 12.71 11.05 12.06
N THR A 52 13.18 9.94 12.62
CA THR A 52 14.26 9.12 12.06
C THR A 52 13.73 7.75 11.68
N VAL A 53 14.22 7.20 10.55
CA VAL A 53 13.88 5.83 10.13
C VAL A 53 14.49 4.85 11.14
N PHE A 54 13.63 4.20 11.92
CA PHE A 54 14.01 3.16 12.86
C PHE A 54 14.22 1.82 12.16
N GLU A 55 13.36 1.51 11.19
CA GLU A 55 13.36 0.22 10.51
C GLU A 55 12.86 0.39 9.08
N ARG A 56 13.51 -0.33 8.16
CA ARG A 56 13.16 -0.36 6.74
C ARG A 56 13.13 -1.81 6.26
N LEU A 57 11.98 -2.26 5.77
CA LEU A 57 11.77 -3.63 5.32
C LEU A 57 11.29 -3.65 3.86
N PRO A 58 11.76 -4.57 3.01
CA PRO A 58 11.19 -4.77 1.67
C PRO A 58 9.72 -5.19 1.76
N LEU A 59 8.85 -4.54 0.98
CA LEU A 59 7.42 -4.86 0.98
C LEU A 59 7.15 -6.31 0.57
N GLU A 60 7.95 -6.85 -0.34
CA GLU A 60 7.88 -8.25 -0.77
C GLU A 60 8.01 -9.23 0.40
N LYS A 61 8.96 -8.98 1.31
CA LYS A 61 9.18 -9.85 2.48
C LYS A 61 8.04 -9.79 3.49
N ILE A 62 7.47 -8.60 3.70
CA ILE A 62 6.42 -8.41 4.72
C ILE A 62 5.01 -8.53 4.17
N TYR A 63 4.82 -8.59 2.85
CA TYR A 63 3.50 -8.69 2.23
C TYR A 63 2.61 -9.81 2.80
N PRO A 64 3.13 -11.03 3.09
CA PRO A 64 2.36 -12.08 3.74
C PRO A 64 1.81 -11.69 5.12
N THR A 65 2.50 -10.79 5.84
CA THR A 65 2.15 -10.36 7.20
C THR A 65 1.32 -9.08 7.24
N ILE A 66 1.02 -8.46 6.09
CA ILE A 66 0.17 -7.28 6.02
C ILE A 66 -1.28 -7.65 6.35
N GLN A 67 -1.82 -6.98 7.38
CA GLN A 67 -3.22 -7.09 7.81
C GLN A 67 -4.10 -6.00 7.16
N ARG A 68 -3.62 -4.75 7.10
CA ARG A 68 -4.41 -3.60 6.62
C ARG A 68 -3.56 -2.69 5.75
N VAL A 69 -4.17 -2.13 4.71
CA VAL A 69 -3.56 -1.15 3.81
C VAL A 69 -4.46 0.08 3.71
N TYR A 70 -3.86 1.25 3.88
CA TYR A 70 -4.51 2.56 3.82
C TYR A 70 -3.91 3.40 2.69
N ASP A 71 -4.75 4.22 2.08
CA ASP A 71 -4.41 5.08 0.95
C ASP A 71 -3.69 6.39 1.31
N ARG A 72 -3.58 6.73 2.60
CA ARG A 72 -2.88 7.91 3.12
C ARG A 72 -2.07 7.55 4.35
N LYS A 73 -0.99 8.29 4.59
CA LYS A 73 -0.09 8.06 5.75
C LYS A 73 -0.86 8.17 7.08
N THR A 74 -1.81 9.08 7.22
CA THR A 74 -2.53 9.28 8.49
C THR A 74 -3.98 8.75 8.42
N LYS A 75 -4.99 9.63 8.46
CA LYS A 75 -6.43 9.35 8.42
C LYS A 75 -6.89 8.89 7.02
N GLY A 76 -6.24 7.87 6.49
CA GLY A 76 -6.55 7.25 5.20
C GLY A 76 -7.75 6.31 5.28
N VAL A 77 -8.34 6.06 4.12
CA VAL A 77 -9.37 5.05 3.92
C VAL A 77 -8.70 3.68 3.85
N LEU A 78 -9.27 2.69 4.55
CA LEU A 78 -8.86 1.30 4.45
C LEU A 78 -9.22 0.78 3.06
N ILE A 79 -8.21 0.51 2.23
CA ILE A 79 -8.39 0.06 0.84
C ILE A 79 -8.21 -1.45 0.68
N ALA A 80 -7.48 -2.10 1.58
CA ALA A 80 -7.38 -3.55 1.59
C ALA A 80 -7.22 -4.09 3.01
N ARG A 81 -7.72 -5.32 3.23
CA ARG A 81 -7.59 -6.03 4.51
C ARG A 81 -7.40 -7.53 4.29
N ARG A 82 -6.61 -8.13 5.18
CA ARG A 82 -6.42 -9.57 5.31
C ARG A 82 -7.09 -10.01 6.62
N ALA A 83 -7.96 -11.01 6.55
CA ALA A 83 -8.68 -11.48 7.75
C ALA A 83 -7.78 -12.33 8.65
N HIS A 84 -6.95 -13.17 8.03
CA HIS A 84 -6.03 -14.09 8.72
C HIS A 84 -4.69 -14.16 7.95
N PRO A 85 -3.51 -14.35 8.59
CA PRO A 85 -2.22 -14.38 7.91
C PRO A 85 -2.16 -15.32 6.70
N ALA A 86 -2.79 -16.49 6.80
CA ALA A 86 -2.85 -17.49 5.73
C ALA A 86 -3.83 -17.18 4.57
N THR A 87 -4.64 -16.13 4.69
CA THR A 87 -5.66 -15.78 3.68
C THR A 87 -5.17 -14.69 2.74
N GLN A 88 -5.75 -14.55 1.55
CA GLN A 88 -5.37 -13.49 0.61
C GLN A 88 -5.74 -12.08 1.12
N LEU A 89 -4.89 -11.08 0.82
CA LEU A 89 -5.21 -9.67 1.00
C LEU A 89 -6.29 -9.26 -0.01
N ARG A 90 -7.41 -8.72 0.46
CA ARG A 90 -8.56 -8.36 -0.38
C ARG A 90 -8.88 -6.88 -0.28
N SER A 91 -9.25 -6.29 -1.40
CA SER A 91 -9.72 -4.90 -1.45
C SER A 91 -11.01 -4.72 -0.65
N THR A 92 -11.17 -3.57 -0.01
CA THR A 92 -12.48 -3.12 0.50
C THR A 92 -13.30 -2.50 -0.63
N GLY A 93 -14.60 -2.20 -0.42
CA GLY A 93 -15.40 -1.52 -1.45
C GLY A 93 -14.80 -0.19 -1.92
N LYS A 94 -14.17 0.57 -1.01
CA LYS A 94 -13.44 1.79 -1.37
C LYS A 94 -12.13 1.50 -2.12
N GLY A 95 -11.45 0.41 -1.77
CA GLY A 95 -10.27 -0.05 -2.50
C GLY A 95 -10.60 -0.53 -3.93
N MET A 96 -11.75 -1.17 -4.13
CA MET A 96 -12.20 -1.61 -5.46
C MET A 96 -12.37 -0.43 -6.41
N GLY A 97 -13.04 0.64 -5.99
CA GLY A 97 -13.23 1.82 -6.83
C GLY A 97 -11.90 2.44 -7.28
N LYS A 98 -10.91 2.52 -6.38
CA LYS A 98 -9.56 3.01 -6.72
C LYS A 98 -8.81 2.10 -7.66
N LYS A 99 -8.95 0.78 -7.51
CA LYS A 99 -8.28 -0.19 -8.38
C LYS A 99 -8.85 -0.14 -9.80
N ILE A 100 -10.17 -0.13 -9.93
CA ILE A 100 -10.88 -0.06 -11.22
C ILE A 100 -10.56 1.26 -11.94
N GLN A 101 -10.62 2.42 -11.26
CA GLN A 101 -10.28 3.71 -11.86
C GLN A 101 -8.87 3.70 -12.47
N ARG A 102 -7.91 3.09 -11.78
CA ARG A 102 -6.53 2.99 -12.26
C ARG A 102 -6.36 2.01 -13.42
N GLU A 103 -7.02 0.86 -13.40
CA GLU A 103 -7.00 -0.08 -14.53
C GLU A 103 -7.53 0.60 -15.80
N THR A 104 -8.60 1.40 -15.67
CA THR A 104 -9.13 2.20 -16.78
C THR A 104 -8.14 3.27 -17.26
N GLU A 105 -7.47 3.98 -16.34
CA GLU A 105 -6.45 4.99 -16.70
C GLU A 105 -5.26 4.37 -17.44
N MET A 106 -4.71 3.25 -16.95
CA MET A 106 -3.59 2.59 -17.64
C MET A 106 -4.00 2.07 -19.02
N SER A 107 -5.23 1.56 -19.17
CA SER A 107 -5.73 1.11 -20.47
C SER A 107 -5.80 2.26 -21.48
N ARG A 108 -6.16 3.47 -21.02
CA ARG A 108 -6.16 4.69 -21.86
C ARG A 108 -4.75 5.13 -22.23
N GLU A 109 -3.82 5.14 -21.26
CA GLU A 109 -2.42 5.48 -21.50
C GLU A 109 -1.79 4.53 -22.54
N GLN A 110 -2.04 3.22 -22.42
CA GLN A 110 -1.56 2.23 -23.38
C GLN A 110 -2.13 2.45 -24.78
N HIS A 111 -3.43 2.73 -24.91
CA HIS A 111 -4.05 3.04 -26.20
C HIS A 111 -3.43 4.29 -26.86
N SER A 112 -3.23 5.36 -26.09
CA SER A 112 -2.61 6.59 -26.61
C SER A 112 -1.17 6.40 -27.10
N LEU A 113 -0.41 5.51 -26.47
CA LEU A 113 0.97 5.20 -26.88
C LEU A 113 1.01 4.37 -28.16
N VAL A 114 0.04 3.47 -28.37
CA VAL A 114 -0.08 2.69 -29.61
C VAL A 114 -0.47 3.60 -30.78
N GLU A 115 -1.41 4.53 -30.60
CA GLU A 115 -1.79 5.50 -31.62
C GLU A 115 -0.63 6.43 -31.99
N SER A 116 0.21 6.80 -31.02
CA SER A 116 1.39 7.66 -31.27
C SER A 116 2.51 6.96 -32.06
N GLN A 117 2.56 5.62 -32.05
CA GLN A 117 3.56 4.82 -32.78
C GLN A 117 3.11 4.44 -34.19
N GLN A 118 1.82 4.59 -34.53
CA GLN A 118 1.29 4.30 -35.88
C GLN A 118 1.34 5.51 -36.83
N VAL A 119 1.79 6.68 -36.37
CA VAL A 119 1.86 7.94 -37.15
C VAL A 119 3.30 8.29 -37.58
N LEU A 120 4.24 7.32 -37.50
CA LEU A 120 5.61 7.43 -38.02
C LEU A 120 5.82 6.41 -39.14
#